data_AF-A0A7X6SNX2-F1
#
_entry.id   AF-A0A7X6SNX2-F1
#
_cell.length_a   1.000
_cell.length_b   1.000
_cell.length_c   1.000
_cell.angle_alpha   90.00
_cell.angle_beta   90.00
_cell.angle_gamma   90.00
#
_symmetry.space_group_name_H-M   'P 1'
#
loop_
_entity.id
_entity.type
_entity.pdbx_description
1 polymer ?
#
loop_
_entity_poly.entity_id
_entity_poly.type
_entity_poly.pdbx_seq_one_letter_code
_entity_poly.pdbx_strand_id
1 'polypeptide(L)' 'LCIIACPKKILRFSEDINDKGYHYAECFNQEDCTACRLCYITCPDVAITIEK' A
#
# COMPACT_ATOMS: atom_id res chain seq x y z
N LEU A 1 4.46 -7.75 -0.66
CA LEU A 1 5.65 -7.12 -1.27
C LEU A 1 5.64 -5.60 -1.12
N CYS A 2 4.58 -4.90 -1.55
CA CYS A 2 4.44 -3.44 -1.41
C CYS A 2 4.67 -2.91 0.02
N ILE A 3 4.21 -3.63 1.06
CA ILE A 3 4.42 -3.29 2.47
C ILE A 3 5.91 -3.17 2.80
N ILE A 4 6.69 -4.19 2.44
CA ILE A 4 8.14 -4.24 2.68
C ILE A 4 8.87 -3.21 1.80
N ALA A 5 8.38 -2.99 0.59
CA ALA A 5 8.98 -2.05 -0.37
C ALA A 5 8.82 -0.58 0.03
N CYS A 6 7.91 -0.24 0.95
CA CYS A 6 7.71 1.14 1.37
C CYS A 6 8.85 1.60 2.30
N PRO A 7 9.71 2.55 1.89
CA PRO A 7 10.87 2.97 2.69
C PRO A 7 10.46 3.69 3.99
N LYS A 8 9.28 4.31 3.97
CA LYS A 8 8.68 5.00 5.13
C LYS A 8 7.97 4.04 6.08
N LYS A 9 7.78 2.76 5.70
CA LYS A 9 7.10 1.72 6.49
C LYS A 9 5.69 2.13 6.94
N ILE A 10 4.98 2.85 6.07
CA ILE A 10 3.62 3.38 6.31
C ILE A 10 2.51 2.54 5.67
N LEU A 11 2.84 1.32 5.21
CA LEU A 11 1.88 0.37 4.68
C LEU A 11 1.73 -0.82 5.63
N ARG A 12 0.51 -1.35 5.74
CA ARG A 12 0.20 -2.59 6.49
C ARG A 12 -0.94 -3.34 5.80
N PHE A 13 -1.24 -4.55 6.27
CA PHE A 13 -2.51 -5.17 5.93
C PHE A 13 -3.63 -4.51 6.72
N SER A 14 -4.74 -4.24 6.06
CA SER A 14 -5.98 -3.77 6.69
C SER A 14 -6.51 -4.79 7.69
N GLU A 15 -7.22 -4.30 8.69
CA GLU A 15 -7.98 -5.14 9.62
C GLU A 15 -9.26 -5.68 8.96
N ASP A 16 -9.79 -4.97 7.97
CA ASP A 16 -10.98 -5.35 7.20
C ASP A 16 -10.66 -6.36 6.09
N ILE A 17 -11.72 -7.04 5.64
CA ILE A 17 -11.71 -7.96 4.50
C ILE A 17 -12.53 -7.35 3.38
N ASN A 18 -11.97 -7.28 2.17
CA ASN A 18 -12.71 -6.80 1.00
C ASN A 18 -13.68 -7.86 0.43
N ASP A 19 -14.51 -7.48 -0.55
CA ASP A 19 -15.48 -8.37 -1.21
C ASP A 19 -14.86 -9.64 -1.84
N LYS A 20 -13.55 -9.65 -2.05
CA LYS A 20 -12.79 -10.79 -2.59
C LYS A 20 -12.20 -11.70 -1.51
N GLY A 21 -12.41 -11.39 -0.23
CA GLY A 21 -11.95 -12.22 0.89
C GLY A 21 -10.50 -11.98 1.33
N TYR A 22 -9.92 -10.82 1.00
CA TYR A 22 -8.52 -10.50 1.36
C TYR A 22 -8.40 -9.30 2.30
N HIS A 23 -7.46 -9.41 3.25
CA HIS A 23 -6.86 -8.23 3.88
C HIS A 23 -6.01 -7.50 2.84
N TYR A 24 -6.45 -6.31 2.43
CA TYR A 24 -5.76 -5.51 1.42
C TYR A 24 -4.66 -4.65 2.06
N ALA A 25 -3.66 -4.26 1.28
CA ALA A 25 -2.65 -3.32 1.76
C ALA A 25 -3.26 -1.91 1.90
N GLU A 26 -3.07 -1.28 3.05
CA GLU A 26 -3.53 0.07 3.35
C GLU A 26 -2.38 0.98 3.79
N CYS A 27 -2.51 2.28 3.51
CA CYS A 27 -1.61 3.31 4.00
C CYS A 27 -2.17 3.91 5.28
N PHE A 28 -1.51 3.68 6.41
CA PHE A 28 -2.00 4.14 7.72
C PHE A 28 -1.49 5.53 8.10
N ASN A 29 -0.55 6.10 7.34
CA ASN A 29 -0.02 7.43 7.57
C ASN A 29 0.33 8.09 6.22
N GLN A 30 -0.70 8.67 5.58
CA GLN A 30 -0.58 9.29 4.26
C GLN A 30 0.27 10.57 4.27
N GLU A 31 0.31 11.31 5.39
CA GLU A 31 1.08 12.54 5.52
C GLU A 31 2.59 12.32 5.36
N ASP A 32 3.06 11.13 5.77
CA ASP A 32 4.46 10.71 5.62
C ASP A 32 4.81 10.17 4.22
N CYS A 33 3.82 10.04 3.32
CA CYS A 33 4.03 9.50 1.98
C CYS A 33 4.77 10.50 1.09
N THR A 34 5.89 10.08 0.50
CA THR A 34 6.70 10.90 -0.40
C THR A 34 6.36 10.72 -1.89
N ALA A 35 5.30 9.98 -2.21
CA ALA A 35 4.90 9.61 -3.57
C ALA A 35 6.04 8.97 -4.40
N CYS A 36 6.93 8.19 -3.77
CA CYS A 36 8.09 7.56 -4.44
C CYS A 36 7.75 6.42 -5.40
N ARG A 37 6.49 5.95 -5.44
CA ARG A 37 5.97 4.91 -6.35
C ARG A 37 6.54 3.49 -6.19
N LEU A 38 7.39 3.22 -5.20
CA LEU A 38 7.93 1.86 -4.99
C LEU A 38 6.85 0.83 -4.68
N CYS A 39 5.87 1.18 -3.83
CA CYS A 39 4.74 0.31 -3.53
C CYS A 39 3.87 0.03 -4.77
N TYR A 40 3.69 1.02 -5.65
CA TYR A 40 2.99 0.90 -6.92
C TYR A 40 3.67 -0.11 -7.85
N ILE A 41 4.97 0.08 -8.12
CA ILE A 41 5.74 -0.77 -9.04
C ILE A 41 5.84 -2.22 -8.53
N THR A 42 5.89 -2.39 -7.21
CA THR A 42 6.12 -3.69 -6.57
C THR A 42 4.82 -4.46 -6.28
N CYS A 43 3.64 -3.84 -6.47
CA CYS A 43 2.37 -4.49 -6.18
C CYS A 43 2.03 -5.50 -7.29
N PRO A 44 1.95 -6.82 -6.99
CA PRO A 44 1.59 -7.81 -8.00
C PRO A 44 0.13 -7.69 -8.45
N ASP A 45 -0.73 -7.15 -7.57
CA ASP A 45 -2.17 -7.03 -7.80
C ASP A 45 -2.56 -5.73 -8.51
N VAL A 46 -1.60 -4.83 -8.76
CA VAL A 46 -1.82 -3.51 -9.35
C VAL A 46 -2.90 -2.72 -8.57
N ALA A 47 -2.94 -2.90 -7.25
CA ALA A 47 -4.01 -2.41 -6.39
C ALA A 47 -3.75 -1.02 -5.77
N ILE A 48 -2.62 -0.39 -6.09
CA ILE A 48 -2.18 0.88 -5.50
C ILE A 48 -2.21 1.96 -6.57
N THR A 49 -2.72 3.15 -6.23
CA THR A 49 -2.65 4.35 -7.06
C THR A 49 -1.87 5.43 -6.30
N ILE A 50 -1.13 6.29 -7.03
CA ILE A 50 -0.35 7.39 -6.46
C ILE A 50 -0.74 8.68 -7.19
N GLU A 51 -1.30 9.64 -6.46
CA GLU A 51 -1.68 10.97 -6.94
C GLU A 51 -0.87 12.05 -6.19
N LYS A 52 -0.74 13.24 -6.77
CA LYS A 52 0.08 14.33 -6.24
C LYS A 52 -0.68 15.64 -6.28
#